data_AF-A0A533UZZ2-F1
#
_entry.id   AF-A0A533UZZ2-F1
#
_cell.length_a   1.000
_cell.length_b   1.000
_cell.length_c   1.000
_cell.angle_alpha   90.00
_cell.angle_beta   90.00
_cell.angle_gamma   90.00
#
_symmetry.space_group_name_H-M   'P 1'
#
loop_
_entity.id
_entity.type
_entity.pdbx_description
1 polymer ?
#
loop_
_entity_poly.entity_id
_entity_poly.type
_entity_poly.pdbx_seq_one_letter_code
_entity_poly.pdbx_strand_id
1 'polypeptide(L)'
;MTRNDFPMKDWHIKHMENTVIKHVKGLSPDATRYQKKMHYKYGGIVKILRYIEYDKKHGVKNEDVIAILEKLRTDSSFEDI
;
A
#
# COMPACT_ATOMS: atom_id res chain seq x y z
N MET A 1 17.88 -0.55 27.43
CA MET A 1 16.57 -0.73 26.77
C MET A 1 16.45 0.32 25.70
N THR A 2 16.39 -0.06 24.42
CA THR A 2 16.21 0.87 23.30
C THR A 2 14.77 1.37 23.28
N ARG A 3 14.58 2.70 23.23
CA ARG A 3 13.27 3.32 23.11
C ARG A 3 12.68 2.94 21.75
N ASN A 4 11.46 2.42 21.73
CA ASN A 4 10.76 2.20 20.46
C ASN A 4 10.19 3.55 19.99
N ASP A 5 10.96 4.25 19.16
CA ASP A 5 10.57 5.56 18.62
C ASP A 5 9.39 5.47 17.64
N PHE A 6 9.08 4.25 17.14
CA PHE A 6 8.01 4.00 16.17
C PHE A 6 7.16 2.78 16.56
N PRO A 7 6.20 2.96 17.48
CA PRO A 7 5.27 1.88 17.82
C PRO A 7 4.52 1.40 16.58
N MET A 8 4.39 0.08 16.42
CA MET A 8 3.69 -0.58 15.32
C MET A 8 4.26 -0.33 13.91
N LYS A 9 5.55 -0.01 13.77
CA LYS A 9 6.19 0.16 12.45
C LYS A 9 5.85 -0.97 11.46
N ASP A 10 5.89 -2.23 11.89
CA ASP A 10 5.58 -3.38 11.02
C ASP A 10 4.15 -3.35 10.49
N TRP A 11 3.20 -2.87 11.30
CA TRP A 11 1.83 -2.66 10.87
C TRP A 11 1.75 -1.58 9.79
N HIS A 12 2.48 -0.47 9.95
CA HIS A 12 2.55 0.60 8.95
C HIS A 12 3.18 0.13 7.64
N ILE A 13 4.23 -0.71 7.69
CA ILE A 13 4.81 -1.32 6.48
C ILE A 13 3.76 -2.17 5.76
N LYS A 14 3.04 -3.03 6.48
CA LYS A 14 1.99 -3.89 5.91
C LYS A 14 0.80 -3.09 5.38
N HIS A 15 0.40 -2.03 6.08
CA HIS A 15 -0.65 -1.12 5.64
C HIS A 15 -0.27 -0.43 4.33
N MET A 16 0.97 0.04 4.24
CA MET A 16 1.51 0.64 3.03
C MET A 16 1.55 -0.35 1.87
N GLU A 17 2.05 -1.58 2.08
CA GLU A 17 2.07 -2.65 1.08
C GLU A 17 0.67 -2.90 0.50
N ASN A 18 -0.34 -3.07 1.36
CA ASN A 18 -1.73 -3.27 0.93
C ASN A 18 -2.27 -2.08 0.13
N THR A 19 -1.88 -0.86 0.49
CA THR A 19 -2.31 0.35 -0.20
C THR A 19 -1.71 0.43 -1.60
N VAL A 20 -0.42 0.12 -1.75
CA VAL A 20 0.27 0.06 -3.04
C VAL A 20 -0.33 -1.03 -3.93
N ILE A 21 -0.49 -2.25 -3.41
CA ILE A 21 -1.11 -3.38 -4.14
C ILE A 21 -2.50 -3.01 -4.64
N LYS A 22 -3.33 -2.40 -3.77
CA LYS A 22 -4.67 -1.95 -4.15
C LYS A 22 -4.65 -0.92 -5.29
N HIS A 23 -3.62 -0.07 -5.36
CA HIS A 23 -3.46 0.86 -6.47
C HIS A 23 -3.15 0.14 -7.76
N VAL A 24 -2.12 -0.72 -7.72
CA VAL A 24 -1.57 -1.41 -8.90
C VAL A 24 -2.61 -2.34 -9.50
N LYS A 25 -3.28 -3.13 -8.66
CA LYS A 25 -4.36 -4.04 -9.07
C LYS A 25 -5.55 -3.34 -9.72
N GLY A 26 -5.75 -2.06 -9.43
CA GLY A 26 -6.86 -1.28 -9.96
C GLY A 26 -8.22 -1.92 -9.67
N LEU A 27 -9.12 -1.81 -10.64
CA LEU A 27 -10.50 -2.25 -10.54
C LEU A 27 -10.79 -3.30 -11.62
N SER A 28 -11.25 -4.48 -11.19
CA SER A 28 -11.66 -5.55 -12.11
C SER A 28 -12.73 -5.07 -13.11
N PRO A 29 -12.71 -5.54 -14.37
CA PRO A 29 -13.76 -5.23 -15.36
C PRO A 29 -15.17 -5.56 -14.84
N ASP A 30 -15.29 -6.67 -14.12
CA ASP A 30 -16.55 -7.21 -13.57
C ASP A 30 -16.88 -6.66 -12.17
N ALA A 31 -16.20 -5.58 -11.73
CA ALA A 31 -16.41 -5.05 -10.40
C ALA A 31 -17.86 -4.56 -10.18
N THR A 32 -18.42 -4.95 -9.04
CA THR A 32 -19.74 -4.53 -8.57
C THR A 32 -19.80 -3.01 -8.36
N ARG A 33 -20.99 -2.43 -8.39
CA ARG A 33 -21.20 -0.99 -8.15
C ARG A 33 -20.60 -0.52 -6.81
N TYR A 34 -20.65 -1.36 -5.78
CA TYR A 34 -20.04 -1.08 -4.48
C TYR A 34 -18.52 -1.05 -4.55
N GLN A 35 -17.89 -2.04 -5.20
CA GLN A 35 -16.43 -2.05 -5.40
C GLN A 35 -15.96 -0.83 -6.20
N LYS A 36 -16.69 -0.45 -7.26
CA LYS A 36 -16.43 0.78 -8.02
C LYS A 36 -16.47 2.01 -7.12
N LYS A 37 -17.52 2.16 -6.29
CA LYS A 37 -17.65 3.25 -5.32
C LYS A 37 -16.49 3.27 -4.32
N MET A 38 -16.09 2.13 -3.77
CA MET A 38 -14.98 2.03 -2.83
C MET A 38 -13.64 2.36 -3.48
N HIS A 39 -13.42 1.93 -4.73
CA HIS A 39 -12.22 2.24 -5.50
C HIS A 39 -12.09 3.75 -5.77
N TYR A 40 -13.15 4.42 -6.23
CA TYR A 40 -13.12 5.88 -6.36
C TYR A 40 -12.95 6.59 -5.02
N LYS A 41 -13.55 6.06 -3.95
CA LYS A 41 -13.44 6.66 -2.61
C LYS A 41 -12.06 6.47 -2.00
N TYR A 42 -11.30 5.41 -2.28
CA TYR A 42 -10.09 5.09 -1.52
C TYR A 42 -8.87 4.68 -2.36
N GLY A 43 -9.02 4.42 -3.66
CA GLY A 43 -7.96 3.91 -4.55
C GLY A 43 -7.31 4.96 -5.45
N GLY A 44 -7.74 6.23 -5.38
CA GLY A 44 -7.14 7.30 -6.16
C GLY A 44 -5.72 7.63 -5.70
N ILE A 45 -4.82 7.91 -6.66
CA ILE A 45 -3.39 8.16 -6.42
C ILE A 45 -3.12 9.20 -5.33
N VAL A 46 -3.89 10.30 -5.30
CA VAL A 46 -3.74 11.36 -4.29
C VAL A 46 -3.96 10.84 -2.86
N LYS A 47 -4.91 9.91 -2.66
CA LYS A 47 -5.18 9.33 -1.33
C LYS A 47 -4.08 8.37 -0.91
N ILE A 48 -3.55 7.63 -1.87
CA ILE A 48 -2.48 6.66 -1.66
C ILE A 48 -1.18 7.37 -1.27
N LEU A 49 -0.84 8.46 -1.94
CA LEU A 49 0.28 9.31 -1.55
C LEU A 49 0.12 9.84 -0.11
N ARG A 50 -1.08 10.25 0.29
CA ARG A 50 -1.36 10.67 1.68
C ARG A 50 -1.20 9.53 2.70
N TYR A 51 -1.59 8.31 2.35
CA TYR A 51 -1.39 7.15 3.23
C TYR A 51 0.10 6.79 3.37
N ILE A 52 0.86 6.84 2.29
CA ILE A 52 2.32 6.64 2.33
C ILE A 52 2.98 7.72 3.20
N GLU A 53 2.61 8.98 3.05
CA GLU A 53 3.11 10.06 3.92
C GLU A 53 2.77 9.85 5.39
N TYR A 54 1.58 9.33 5.69
CA TYR A 54 1.19 8.97 7.03
C TYR A 54 2.08 7.86 7.60
N ASP A 55 2.24 6.75 6.86
CA ASP A 55 3.08 5.63 7.27
C ASP A 55 4.55 6.04 7.44
N LYS A 56 5.06 6.97 6.61
CA LYS A 56 6.41 7.55 6.77
C LYS A 56 6.60 8.29 8.08
N LYS A 57 5.57 8.96 8.62
CA LYS A 57 5.63 9.58 9.95
C LYS A 57 5.78 8.55 11.08
N HIS A 58 5.41 7.30 10.80
CA HIS A 58 5.50 6.17 11.72
C HIS A 58 6.71 5.26 11.44
N GLY A 59 7.75 5.79 10.79
CA GLY A 59 9.05 5.12 10.67
C GLY A 59 9.19 4.22 9.44
N VAL A 60 8.21 4.22 8.54
CA VAL A 60 8.35 3.62 7.21
C VAL A 60 9.28 4.49 6.36
N LYS A 61 10.20 3.85 5.65
CA LYS A 61 11.21 4.52 4.83
C LYS A 61 10.91 4.35 3.35
N ASN A 62 11.57 5.17 2.53
CA ASN A 62 11.49 5.02 1.07
C ASN A 62 12.06 3.67 0.61
N GLU A 63 13.04 3.12 1.32
CA GLU A 63 13.57 1.77 1.01
C GLU A 63 12.49 0.70 1.16
N ASP A 64 11.61 0.81 2.18
CA ASP A 64 10.50 -0.12 2.37
C ASP A 64 9.52 -0.07 1.18
N VAL A 65 9.28 1.14 0.63
CA VAL A 65 8.43 1.34 -0.56
C VAL A 65 9.04 0.68 -1.78
N ILE A 66 10.34 0.89 -2.01
CA ILE A 66 11.07 0.32 -3.14
C ILE A 66 11.05 -1.20 -3.06
N ALA A 67 11.31 -1.78 -1.88
CA ALA A 67 11.28 -3.21 -1.66
C ALA A 67 9.90 -3.83 -1.99
N ILE A 68 8.80 -3.13 -1.67
CA ILE A 68 7.45 -3.58 -2.03
C ILE A 68 7.25 -3.54 -3.56
N LEU A 69 7.69 -2.49 -4.23
CA LEU A 69 7.58 -2.38 -5.70
C LEU A 69 8.43 -3.43 -6.42
N GLU A 70 9.63 -3.70 -5.90
CA GLU A 70 10.49 -4.77 -6.42
C GLU A 70 9.84 -6.13 -6.22
N LYS A 71 9.31 -6.41 -5.03
CA LYS A 71 8.56 -7.63 -4.74
C LYS A 71 7.38 -7.80 -5.69
N LEU A 72 6.59 -6.74 -5.92
CA LEU A 72 5.48 -6.77 -6.89
C LEU A 72 5.92 -7.09 -8.32
N ARG A 73 7.13 -6.67 -8.70
CA ARG A 73 7.68 -6.94 -10.04
C ARG A 73 8.25 -8.35 -10.18
N THR A 74 8.81 -8.93 -9.11
CA THR A 74 9.58 -10.19 -9.18
C THR A 74 8.86 -11.42 -8.66
N ASP A 75 7.88 -11.23 -7.78
CA ASP A 75 7.20 -12.33 -7.11
C ASP A 75 6.04 -12.83 -7.98
N SER A 76 6.12 -14.09 -8.40
CA SER A 76 5.14 -14.75 -9.27
C SER A 76 3.73 -14.77 -8.68
N SER A 77 3.59 -14.61 -7.35
CA SER A 77 2.27 -14.50 -6.70
C SER A 77 1.49 -13.25 -7.12
N PHE A 78 2.14 -12.29 -7.76
CA PHE A 78 1.53 -11.08 -8.30
C PHE A 78 1.43 -11.06 -9.83
N GLU A 79 1.72 -12.16 -10.54
CA GLU A 79 1.59 -12.22 -12.01
C GLU A 79 0.17 -11.95 -12.51
N ASP A 80 -0.84 -12.30 -11.70
CA ASP A 80 -2.26 -12.09 -12.00
C ASP A 80 -2.82 -10.74 -11.51
N ILE A 81 -1.96 -9.84 -11.01
CA ILE A 81 -2.32 -8.46 -10.64
C ILE A 81 -2.26 -7.57 -11.88
#